data_AF-A0A8S0QHS4-F1
#
_entry.id   AF-A0A8S0QHS4-F1
#
_cell.length_a   1.000
_cell.length_b   1.000
_cell.length_c   1.000
_cell.angle_alpha   90.00
_cell.angle_beta   90.00
_cell.angle_gamma   90.00
#
_symmetry.space_group_name_H-M   'P 1'
#
loop_
_entity.id
_entity.type
_entity.pdbx_description
1 polymer ?
#
loop_
_entity_poly.entity_id
_entity_poly.type
_entity_poly.pdbx_seq_one_letter_code
_entity_poly.pdbx_strand_id
1 'polypeptide(L)'
;MHQSSSKEGNSGKPLPLGCDGPVLLDDTQEFKGEKNVLPNRNSIRGFEVVDGMKADVEKSCPAIVSCLDILTLAAKEAVSLEHILLVLLNASLSRGGSGKPNPTLDSSFLLNLQSTCSDADASNSKLAPLDSQSIYRFDNMYYKNLLNNTGLLESDQALIGDPKAAAMVKDYSMDPFLCSKDFAASMVKLGNIVWGDSKKCRFIN
;
A
#
# COMPACT_ATOMS: atom_id res chain seq x y z
N MET A 1 -60.37 -8.91 3.44
CA MET A 1 -59.17 -8.87 4.28
C MET A 1 -58.10 -8.08 3.54
N HIS A 2 -57.55 -7.08 4.24
CA HIS A 2 -56.35 -6.24 4.04
C HIS A 2 -55.74 -5.89 2.66
N GLN A 3 -55.49 -4.57 2.55
CA GLN A 3 -54.49 -3.86 1.75
C GLN A 3 -53.05 -4.35 2.04
N SER A 4 -52.14 -4.24 1.06
CA SER A 4 -51.16 -3.13 1.03
C SER A 4 -50.09 -3.29 -0.06
N SER A 5 -49.79 -2.16 -0.68
CA SER A 5 -48.68 -1.87 -1.59
C SER A 5 -47.38 -1.62 -0.82
N SER A 6 -46.21 -1.97 -1.39
CA SER A 6 -44.89 -1.34 -1.18
C SER A 6 -43.87 -2.00 -2.14
N LYS A 7 -43.46 -1.33 -3.21
CA LYS A 7 -42.36 -0.34 -3.35
C LYS A 7 -40.99 -1.00 -3.65
N GLU A 8 -40.41 -0.52 -4.75
CA GLU A 8 -39.06 -0.78 -5.26
C GLU A 8 -37.98 -0.61 -4.19
N GLY A 9 -37.07 -1.58 -4.12
CA GLY A 9 -35.77 -1.44 -3.47
C GLY A 9 -34.68 -1.45 -4.52
N ASN A 10 -34.27 -0.25 -4.97
CA ASN A 10 -33.11 -0.03 -5.82
C ASN A 10 -31.85 -0.47 -5.06
N SER A 11 -31.44 -1.73 -5.21
CA SER A 11 -30.12 -2.20 -4.78
C SER A 11 -29.08 -1.47 -5.62
N GLY A 12 -28.38 -0.53 -4.99
CA GLY A 12 -27.44 0.41 -5.59
C GLY A 12 -26.59 -0.23 -6.68
N LYS A 13 -26.75 0.26 -7.91
CA LYS A 13 -25.81 -0.01 -8.98
C LYS A 13 -24.42 0.42 -8.50
N PRO A 14 -23.38 -0.42 -8.63
CA PRO A 14 -22.01 0.01 -8.39
C PRO A 14 -21.72 1.16 -9.36
N LEU A 15 -21.32 2.32 -8.84
CA LEU A 15 -20.72 3.35 -9.67
C LEU A 15 -19.46 2.76 -10.32
N PRO A 16 -19.17 3.07 -11.59
CA PRO A 16 -17.99 2.55 -12.28
C PRO A 16 -16.74 2.78 -11.44
N LEU A 17 -15.92 1.75 -11.31
CA LEU A 17 -14.66 1.70 -10.55
C LEU A 17 -13.60 2.63 -11.20
N GLY A 18 -13.82 3.94 -11.13
CA GLY A 18 -12.81 4.97 -11.33
C GLY A 18 -12.08 5.27 -10.02
N CYS A 19 -10.87 5.80 -10.10
CA CYS A 19 -10.01 6.12 -8.95
C CYS A 19 -10.54 7.33 -8.15
N ASP A 20 -11.72 7.21 -7.54
CA ASP A 20 -12.45 8.28 -6.86
C ASP A 20 -12.12 8.40 -5.37
N GLY A 21 -10.83 8.33 -5.02
CA GLY A 21 -10.33 8.42 -3.64
C GLY A 21 -11.10 7.61 -2.59
N PRO A 22 -11.62 6.39 -2.88
CA PRO A 22 -12.61 5.74 -2.02
C PRO A 22 -11.97 5.14 -0.77
N VAL A 23 -10.62 5.09 -0.76
CA VAL A 23 -9.81 4.61 0.36
C VAL A 23 -9.83 5.54 1.56
N LEU A 24 -10.00 6.86 1.38
CA LEU A 24 -10.09 7.79 2.50
C LEU A 24 -11.50 7.87 3.09
N LEU A 25 -12.53 7.52 2.31
CA LEU A 25 -13.93 7.60 2.72
C LEU A 25 -14.30 6.51 3.72
N ASP A 26 -15.06 6.88 4.75
CA ASP A 26 -15.65 5.94 5.69
C ASP A 26 -16.97 5.37 5.14
N ASP A 27 -17.32 4.16 5.59
CA ASP A 27 -18.63 3.56 5.31
C ASP A 27 -19.76 4.48 5.80
N THR A 28 -20.78 4.66 4.97
CA THR A 28 -22.06 5.29 5.34
C THR A 28 -23.22 4.33 5.08
N GLN A 29 -24.46 4.78 5.29
CA GLN A 29 -25.64 3.99 4.92
C GLN A 29 -25.81 3.86 3.40
N GLU A 30 -25.30 4.84 2.65
CA GLU A 30 -25.49 4.96 1.20
C GLU A 30 -24.24 4.57 0.40
N PHE A 31 -23.08 4.52 1.07
CA PHE A 31 -21.78 4.30 0.44
C PHE A 31 -20.94 3.32 1.24
N LYS A 32 -20.27 2.40 0.54
CA LYS A 32 -19.27 1.50 1.11
C LYS A 32 -17.88 1.95 0.67
N GLY A 33 -17.08 2.38 1.65
CA GLY A 33 -15.70 2.79 1.44
C GLY A 33 -14.77 1.61 1.27
N GLU A 34 -13.54 1.88 0.87
CA GLU A 34 -12.56 0.82 0.58
C GLU A 34 -11.73 0.40 1.80
N LYS A 35 -11.85 1.07 2.95
CA LYS A 35 -11.02 0.77 4.14
C LYS A 35 -11.18 -0.66 4.64
N ASN A 36 -12.36 -1.25 4.45
CA ASN A 36 -12.70 -2.58 4.95
C ASN A 36 -12.65 -3.67 3.87
N VAL A 37 -12.23 -3.36 2.65
CA VAL A 37 -12.04 -4.41 1.62
C VAL A 37 -10.81 -5.26 1.92
N LEU A 38 -10.74 -6.47 1.35
CA LEU A 38 -9.69 -7.45 1.63
C LEU A 38 -8.25 -6.91 1.65
N PRO A 39 -7.77 -6.13 0.65
CA PRO A 39 -6.38 -5.63 0.67
C PRO A 39 -6.11 -4.58 1.76
N ASN A 40 -7.15 -3.90 2.26
CA ASN A 40 -7.02 -2.74 3.14
C ASN A 40 -7.32 -3.07 4.61
N ARG A 41 -8.24 -4.02 4.84
CA ARG A 41 -8.71 -4.39 6.18
C ARG A 41 -7.55 -4.83 7.06
N ASN A 42 -7.34 -4.13 8.17
CA ASN A 42 -6.23 -4.35 9.11
C ASN A 42 -4.83 -4.21 8.47
N SER A 43 -4.68 -3.40 7.42
CA SER A 43 -3.42 -3.21 6.68
C SER A 43 -3.06 -1.73 6.54
N ILE A 44 -3.85 -0.96 5.78
CA ILE A 44 -3.59 0.47 5.57
C ILE A 44 -3.88 1.29 6.84
N ARG A 45 -3.10 2.34 7.05
CA ARG A 45 -3.08 3.15 8.27
C ARG A 45 -2.64 4.59 7.97
N GLY A 46 -2.69 5.48 8.96
CA GLY A 46 -2.24 6.87 8.83
C GLY A 46 -3.33 7.86 8.41
N PHE A 47 -4.60 7.45 8.44
CA PHE A 47 -5.74 8.31 8.07
C PHE A 47 -5.86 9.53 8.99
N GLU A 48 -5.58 9.34 10.27
CA GLU A 48 -5.58 10.39 11.29
C GLU A 48 -4.53 11.47 11.03
N VAL A 49 -3.39 11.09 10.45
CA VAL A 49 -2.33 12.04 10.04
C VAL A 49 -2.82 12.89 8.88
N VAL A 50 -3.50 12.28 7.89
CA VAL A 50 -4.10 12.98 6.76
C VAL A 50 -5.19 13.97 7.20
N ASP A 51 -6.04 13.58 8.15
CA ASP A 51 -7.05 14.50 8.70
C ASP A 51 -6.44 15.66 9.46
N GLY A 52 -5.37 15.42 10.22
CA GLY A 52 -4.60 16.46 10.90
C GLY A 52 -4.04 17.49 9.91
N MET A 53 -3.38 17.01 8.85
CA MET A 53 -2.88 17.86 7.76
C MET A 53 -4.01 18.67 7.11
N LYS A 54 -5.15 18.04 6.80
CA LYS A 54 -6.31 18.72 6.22
C LYS A 54 -6.86 19.80 7.14
N ALA A 55 -6.99 19.51 8.44
CA ALA A 55 -7.49 20.47 9.41
C ALA A 55 -6.58 21.70 9.54
N ASP A 56 -5.26 21.50 9.51
CA ASP A 56 -4.30 22.61 9.58
C ASP A 56 -4.26 23.44 8.29
N VAL A 57 -4.35 22.79 7.13
CA VAL A 57 -4.43 23.48 5.84
C VAL A 57 -5.73 24.28 5.71
N GLU A 58 -6.87 23.75 6.13
CA GLU A 58 -8.16 24.45 6.07
C GLU A 58 -8.21 25.70 6.95
N LYS A 59 -7.44 25.77 8.05
CA LYS A 59 -7.30 27.00 8.86
C LYS A 59 -6.64 28.14 8.08
N SER A 60 -5.77 27.80 7.13
CA SER A 60 -4.98 28.77 6.36
C SER A 60 -5.60 29.06 4.99
N CYS A 61 -6.10 28.02 4.33
CA CYS A 61 -6.61 28.03 2.96
C CYS A 61 -7.97 27.29 2.87
N PRO A 62 -9.07 27.90 3.33
CA PRO A 62 -10.37 27.24 3.38
C PRO A 62 -10.86 26.77 2.01
N ALA A 63 -11.19 25.49 1.89
CA ALA A 63 -11.73 24.85 0.69
C ALA A 63 -10.87 25.00 -0.58
N ILE A 64 -9.56 25.17 -0.45
CA ILE A 64 -8.62 25.28 -1.59
C ILE A 64 -7.90 23.96 -1.87
N VAL A 65 -7.32 23.33 -0.86
CA VAL A 65 -6.42 22.18 -1.04
C VAL A 65 -7.22 20.88 -0.96
N SER A 66 -7.14 20.03 -1.98
CA SER A 66 -7.83 18.73 -1.98
C SER A 66 -7.16 17.71 -1.05
N CYS A 67 -7.89 16.66 -0.65
CA CYS A 67 -7.30 15.55 0.10
C CYS A 67 -6.33 14.72 -0.76
N LEU A 68 -6.53 14.71 -2.07
CA LEU A 68 -5.60 14.09 -3.02
C LEU A 68 -4.25 14.83 -3.01
N ASP A 69 -4.27 16.16 -3.06
CA ASP A 69 -3.04 16.95 -3.05
C ASP A 69 -2.27 16.73 -1.75
N ILE A 70 -2.97 16.65 -0.61
CA ILE A 70 -2.36 16.30 0.67
C ILE A 70 -1.70 14.93 0.61
N LEU A 71 -2.39 13.90 0.09
CA LEU A 71 -1.80 12.56 -0.05
C LEU A 71 -0.58 12.56 -0.98
N THR A 72 -0.66 13.27 -2.10
CA THR A 72 0.42 13.35 -3.10
C THR A 72 1.65 14.05 -2.52
N LEU A 73 1.44 15.16 -1.80
CA LEU A 73 2.50 15.87 -1.11
C LEU A 73 3.08 15.05 0.03
N ALA A 74 2.24 14.39 0.84
CA ALA A 74 2.69 13.52 1.93
C ALA A 74 3.55 12.35 1.39
N ALA A 75 3.14 11.73 0.28
CA ALA A 75 3.90 10.66 -0.36
C ALA A 75 5.26 11.15 -0.89
N LYS A 76 5.30 12.33 -1.51
CA LYS A 76 6.55 12.97 -1.96
C LYS A 76 7.51 13.21 -0.79
N GLU A 77 7.02 13.81 0.30
CA GLU A 77 7.83 14.12 1.47
C GLU A 77 8.28 12.83 2.20
N ALA A 78 7.43 11.80 2.26
CA ALA A 78 7.79 10.50 2.86
C ALA A 78 8.97 9.80 2.16
N VAL A 79 9.14 10.01 0.85
CA VAL A 79 10.29 9.48 0.09
C VAL A 79 11.53 10.39 0.23
N SER A 80 11.32 11.70 0.33
CA SER A 80 12.41 12.70 0.34
C SER A 80 13.05 12.87 1.73
N LEU A 81 12.27 12.65 2.79
CA LEU A 81 12.78 12.66 4.15
C LEU A 81 13.55 11.35 4.37
N GLU A 82 14.88 11.40 4.22
CA GLU A 82 15.80 10.27 4.45
C GLU A 82 15.79 9.70 5.88
N HIS A 83 14.84 10.11 6.72
CA HIS A 83 14.62 9.58 8.05
C HIS A 83 13.19 9.09 8.20
N ILE A 84 13.06 7.75 8.15
CA ILE A 84 11.97 6.94 8.70
C ILE A 84 10.79 6.75 7.75
N LEU A 85 10.97 5.85 6.79
CA LEU A 85 9.87 5.07 6.24
C LEU A 85 9.94 3.64 6.80
N LEU A 86 9.26 3.38 7.92
CA LEU A 86 9.12 2.02 8.44
C LEU A 86 8.00 1.30 7.68
N VAL A 87 8.35 0.58 6.62
CA VAL A 87 7.41 -0.32 5.93
C VAL A 87 7.50 -1.71 6.55
N LEU A 88 6.62 -1.92 7.52
CA LEU A 88 6.40 -3.21 8.13
C LEU A 88 5.13 -3.85 7.57
N LEU A 89 5.21 -5.14 7.31
CA LEU A 89 4.05 -5.96 6.95
C LEU A 89 3.74 -6.95 8.05
N ASN A 90 2.43 -7.20 8.23
CA ASN A 90 1.96 -8.33 9.00
C ASN A 90 2.41 -9.60 8.29
N ALA A 91 3.34 -10.34 8.90
CA ALA A 91 3.93 -11.52 8.29
C ALA A 91 3.34 -12.78 8.96
N SER A 92 2.66 -13.61 8.16
CA SER A 92 2.30 -14.98 8.52
C SER A 92 2.89 -15.93 7.48
N LEU A 93 3.55 -17.00 7.92
CA LEU A 93 4.01 -18.04 6.99
C LEU A 93 2.79 -18.86 6.55
N SER A 94 2.29 -18.61 5.35
CA SER A 94 1.47 -19.60 4.67
C SER A 94 2.40 -20.58 3.94
N ARG A 95 2.41 -21.84 4.36
CA ARG A 95 2.96 -22.91 3.50
C ARG A 95 2.08 -22.94 2.25
N GLY A 96 2.63 -22.56 1.10
CA GLY A 96 1.94 -22.73 -0.18
C GLY A 96 1.42 -24.16 -0.34
N GLY A 97 0.37 -24.35 -1.15
CA GLY A 97 -0.39 -25.59 -1.28
C GLY A 97 0.39 -26.87 -1.65
N SER A 98 1.71 -26.79 -1.85
CA SER A 98 2.64 -27.91 -2.04
C SER A 98 3.35 -28.37 -0.75
N GLY A 99 3.20 -27.67 0.38
CA GLY A 99 3.86 -28.00 1.65
C GLY A 99 5.38 -27.83 1.66
N LYS A 100 5.97 -27.23 0.61
CA LYS A 100 7.41 -26.98 0.49
C LYS A 100 7.71 -25.49 0.58
N PRO A 101 8.80 -25.08 1.25
CA PRO A 101 9.30 -23.71 1.15
C PRO A 101 9.59 -23.37 -0.31
N ASN A 102 9.37 -22.11 -0.70
CA ASN A 102 9.73 -21.62 -2.03
C ASN A 102 11.21 -21.99 -2.30
N PRO A 103 11.51 -22.84 -3.31
CA PRO A 103 12.85 -23.41 -3.52
C PRO A 103 13.88 -22.35 -3.91
N THR A 104 13.43 -21.13 -4.18
CA THR A 104 14.28 -20.02 -4.61
C THR A 104 14.68 -19.10 -3.45
N LEU A 105 14.05 -19.19 -2.26
CA LEU A 105 14.33 -18.29 -1.13
C LEU A 105 15.61 -18.70 -0.38
N ASP A 106 16.42 -17.73 0.04
CA ASP A 106 17.62 -18.01 0.83
C ASP A 106 17.29 -18.74 2.15
N SER A 107 18.06 -19.78 2.45
CA SER A 107 17.79 -20.66 3.59
C SER A 107 17.99 -19.98 4.95
N SER A 108 18.94 -19.04 5.05
CA SER A 108 19.19 -18.31 6.30
C SER A 108 18.10 -17.25 6.55
N PHE A 109 17.67 -16.58 5.48
CA PHE A 109 16.55 -15.64 5.52
C PHE A 109 15.24 -16.33 5.92
N LEU A 110 14.99 -17.51 5.39
CA LEU A 110 13.82 -18.34 5.73
C LEU A 110 13.80 -18.71 7.22
N LEU A 111 14.94 -19.11 7.80
CA LEU A 111 15.04 -19.43 9.23
C LEU A 111 14.78 -18.19 10.11
N ASN A 112 15.28 -17.03 9.71
CA ASN A 112 15.00 -15.77 10.41
C ASN A 112 13.51 -15.41 10.34
N LEU A 113 12.89 -15.59 9.18
CA LEU A 113 11.45 -15.33 9.00
C LEU A 113 10.60 -16.31 9.82
N GLN A 114 10.95 -17.59 9.87
CA GLN A 114 10.29 -18.59 10.74
C GLN A 114 10.39 -18.25 12.23
N SER A 115 11.54 -17.72 12.67
CA SER A 115 11.69 -17.29 14.06
C SER A 115 10.82 -16.07 14.38
N THR A 116 10.69 -15.15 13.43
CA THR A 116 9.87 -13.94 13.55
C THR A 116 8.39 -14.28 13.51
N CYS A 117 8.01 -15.27 12.70
CA CYS A 117 6.64 -15.71 12.48
C CYS A 117 6.45 -17.13 13.04
N SER A 118 6.48 -17.26 14.37
CA SER A 118 6.22 -18.53 15.04
C SER A 118 4.79 -19.00 14.73
N ASP A 119 4.61 -20.26 14.30
CA ASP A 119 3.33 -20.89 13.89
C ASP A 119 2.19 -20.84 14.94
N ALA A 120 2.48 -20.39 16.16
CA ALA A 120 1.57 -20.40 17.30
C ALA A 120 0.63 -19.18 17.39
N ASP A 121 0.93 -18.07 16.70
CA ASP A 121 0.15 -16.84 16.81
C ASP A 121 -0.75 -16.65 15.58
N ALA A 122 -2.01 -17.05 15.71
CA ALA A 122 -3.07 -16.69 14.75
C ALA A 122 -3.34 -15.17 14.69
N SER A 123 -2.67 -14.38 15.53
CA SER A 123 -2.68 -12.92 15.43
C SER A 123 -1.64 -12.50 14.39
N ASN A 124 -2.10 -11.91 13.28
CA ASN A 124 -1.28 -11.23 12.28
C ASN A 124 -0.65 -9.93 12.84
N SER A 125 -0.10 -9.96 14.06
CA SER A 125 0.40 -8.79 14.78
C SER A 125 1.91 -8.63 14.68
N LYS A 126 2.63 -9.65 14.20
CA LYS A 126 4.08 -9.61 14.03
C LYS A 126 4.45 -8.95 12.72
N LEU A 127 5.36 -8.00 12.83
CA LEU A 127 5.76 -7.11 11.77
C LEU A 127 7.17 -7.47 11.28
N ALA A 128 7.31 -7.66 9.96
CA ALA A 128 8.60 -7.86 9.30
C ALA A 128 8.90 -6.70 8.33
N PRO A 129 10.15 -6.24 8.24
CA PRO A 129 10.53 -5.18 7.31
C PRO A 129 10.55 -5.70 5.87
N LEU A 130 9.99 -4.91 4.94
CA LEU A 130 10.08 -5.20 3.50
C LEU A 130 11.51 -5.14 2.97
N ASP A 131 12.33 -4.26 3.55
CA ASP A 131 13.77 -4.20 3.33
C ASP A 131 14.48 -4.43 4.66
N SER A 132 15.08 -5.60 4.83
CA SER A 132 15.77 -5.97 6.06
C SER A 132 17.15 -5.31 6.21
N GLN A 133 17.73 -4.80 5.11
CA GLN A 133 19.04 -4.17 5.12
C GLN A 133 18.96 -2.66 5.35
N SER A 134 17.94 -2.00 4.79
CA SER A 134 17.75 -0.55 4.90
C SER A 134 16.34 -0.17 5.39
N ILE A 135 15.92 -0.75 6.53
CA ILE A 135 14.57 -0.66 7.13
C ILE A 135 13.95 0.75 7.17
N TYR A 136 14.75 1.82 7.22
CA TYR A 136 14.30 3.20 7.36
C TYR A 136 14.69 4.13 6.21
N ARG A 137 15.31 3.61 5.13
CA ARG A 137 15.83 4.41 4.03
C ARG A 137 15.17 4.01 2.72
N PHE A 138 14.90 5.01 1.90
CA PHE A 138 14.51 4.79 0.51
C PHE A 138 15.78 4.72 -0.34
N ASP A 139 16.21 3.51 -0.69
CA ASP A 139 17.39 3.27 -1.52
C ASP A 139 17.16 2.08 -2.46
N ASN A 140 18.20 1.70 -3.20
CA ASN A 140 18.12 0.60 -4.14
C ASN A 140 18.42 -0.78 -3.49
N MET A 141 18.48 -0.87 -2.16
CA MET A 141 18.79 -2.12 -1.47
C MET A 141 17.69 -3.16 -1.65
N TYR A 142 16.44 -2.72 -1.79
CA TYR A 142 15.32 -3.55 -2.23
C TYR A 142 15.70 -4.42 -3.44
N TYR A 143 16.24 -3.83 -4.50
CA TYR A 143 16.63 -4.56 -5.71
C TYR A 143 17.82 -5.51 -5.49
N LYS A 144 18.77 -5.14 -4.61
CA LYS A 144 19.88 -6.01 -4.22
C LYS A 144 19.39 -7.23 -3.43
N ASN A 145 18.40 -7.05 -2.56
CA ASN A 145 17.76 -8.14 -1.82
C ASN A 145 17.11 -9.14 -2.78
N LEU A 146 16.44 -8.69 -3.84
CA LEU A 146 15.84 -9.60 -4.83
C LEU A 146 16.87 -10.46 -5.54
N LEU A 147 18.02 -9.88 -5.94
CA LEU A 147 19.12 -10.63 -6.57
C LEU A 147 19.79 -11.64 -5.64
N ASN A 148 19.72 -11.40 -4.32
CA ASN A 148 20.19 -12.32 -3.29
C ASN A 148 19.12 -13.33 -2.84
N ASN A 149 17.96 -13.34 -3.49
CA ASN A 149 16.81 -14.17 -3.13
C ASN A 149 16.31 -13.98 -1.69
N THR A 150 16.36 -12.74 -1.20
CA THR A 150 15.87 -12.35 0.13
C THR A 150 14.69 -11.38 0.04
N GLY A 151 13.92 -11.40 -1.06
CA GLY A 151 12.67 -10.66 -1.17
C GLY A 151 11.62 -11.23 -0.22
N LEU A 152 10.94 -10.37 0.55
CA LEU A 152 9.99 -10.80 1.56
C LEU A 152 8.68 -11.34 0.95
N LEU A 153 8.14 -10.66 -0.06
CA LEU A 153 6.90 -11.07 -0.71
C LEU A 153 7.15 -11.95 -1.92
N GLU A 154 6.25 -12.91 -2.16
CA GLU A 154 6.29 -13.74 -3.36
C GLU A 154 6.22 -12.90 -4.64
N SER A 155 5.40 -11.84 -4.64
CA SER A 155 5.29 -10.89 -5.76
C SER A 155 6.60 -10.16 -6.03
N ASP A 156 7.40 -9.86 -4.99
CA ASP A 156 8.70 -9.21 -5.14
C ASP A 156 9.71 -10.19 -5.75
N GLN A 157 9.80 -11.39 -5.18
CA GLN A 157 10.73 -12.41 -5.65
C GLN A 157 10.38 -12.93 -7.05
N ALA A 158 9.12 -12.82 -7.47
CA ALA A 158 8.68 -13.15 -8.82
C ALA A 158 9.28 -12.21 -9.89
N LEU A 159 9.71 -10.98 -9.54
CA LEU A 159 10.29 -10.03 -10.50
C LEU A 159 11.55 -10.56 -11.19
N ILE A 160 12.36 -11.34 -10.48
CA ILE A 160 13.57 -11.96 -11.08
C ILE A 160 13.25 -13.20 -11.93
N GLY A 161 12.01 -13.69 -11.89
CA GLY A 161 11.54 -14.81 -12.70
C GLY A 161 11.13 -14.41 -14.13
N ASP A 162 10.77 -13.15 -14.36
CA ASP A 162 10.50 -12.60 -15.70
C ASP A 162 11.78 -11.95 -16.27
N PRO A 163 12.24 -12.33 -17.48
CA PRO A 163 13.50 -11.82 -18.03
C PRO A 163 13.57 -10.29 -18.20
N LYS A 164 12.43 -9.63 -18.49
CA LYS A 164 12.41 -8.18 -18.70
C LYS A 164 12.45 -7.46 -17.36
N ALA A 165 11.66 -7.91 -16.40
CA ALA A 165 11.69 -7.37 -15.04
C ALA A 165 13.05 -7.62 -14.38
N ALA A 166 13.64 -8.81 -14.54
CA ALA A 166 14.95 -9.14 -14.02
C ALA A 166 16.06 -8.23 -14.54
N ALA A 167 16.01 -7.82 -15.81
CA ALA A 167 16.94 -6.84 -16.38
C ALA A 167 16.83 -5.48 -15.67
N MET A 168 15.60 -4.98 -15.46
CA MET A 168 15.37 -3.73 -14.72
C MET A 168 15.82 -3.84 -13.25
N VAL A 169 15.53 -4.96 -12.58
CA VAL A 169 15.99 -5.22 -11.20
C VAL A 169 17.52 -5.14 -11.13
N LYS A 170 18.22 -5.72 -12.11
CA LYS A 170 19.68 -5.66 -12.19
C LYS A 170 20.17 -4.21 -12.37
N ASP A 171 19.62 -3.48 -13.32
CA ASP A 171 20.02 -2.09 -13.59
C ASP A 171 19.80 -1.19 -12.36
N TYR A 172 18.63 -1.27 -11.72
CA TYR A 172 18.34 -0.51 -10.51
C TYR A 172 19.20 -0.92 -9.32
N SER A 173 19.59 -2.19 -9.19
CA SER A 173 20.51 -2.64 -8.13
C SER A 173 21.92 -2.06 -8.28
N MET A 174 22.35 -1.76 -9.52
CA MET A 174 23.69 -1.25 -9.84
C MET A 174 23.75 0.28 -9.84
N ASP A 175 22.67 0.94 -10.23
CA ASP A 175 22.60 2.40 -10.37
C ASP A 175 21.50 3.01 -9.49
N PRO A 176 21.84 3.52 -8.29
CA PRO A 176 20.89 4.21 -7.42
C PRO A 176 20.26 5.45 -8.07
N PHE A 177 21.01 6.16 -8.92
CA PHE A 177 20.50 7.36 -9.57
C PHE A 177 19.43 7.02 -10.62
N LEU A 178 19.68 5.98 -11.42
CA LEU A 178 18.69 5.45 -12.37
C LEU A 178 17.41 5.01 -11.64
N CYS A 179 17.56 4.26 -10.54
CA CYS A 179 16.46 3.84 -9.68
C CYS A 179 15.61 5.03 -9.21
N SER A 180 16.22 6.03 -8.57
CA SER A 180 15.50 7.19 -8.06
C SER A 180 14.86 8.04 -9.17
N LYS A 181 15.54 8.19 -10.32
CA LYS A 181 15.04 8.95 -11.47
C LYS A 181 13.78 8.31 -12.07
N ASP A 182 13.82 7.01 -12.33
CA ASP A 182 12.69 6.30 -12.94
C ASP A 182 11.55 6.08 -11.93
N PHE A 183 11.87 5.94 -10.64
CA PHE A 183 10.88 5.98 -9.56
C PHE A 183 10.12 7.30 -9.52
N ALA A 184 10.82 8.44 -9.56
CA ALA A 184 10.18 9.76 -9.56
C ALA A 184 9.26 9.94 -10.78
N ALA A 185 9.71 9.54 -11.97
CA ALA A 185 8.89 9.57 -13.18
C ALA A 185 7.64 8.68 -13.06
N SER A 186 7.78 7.51 -12.43
CA SER A 186 6.68 6.58 -12.18
C SER A 186 5.65 7.15 -11.19
N MET A 187 6.10 7.82 -10.14
CA MET A 187 5.22 8.47 -9.15
C MET A 187 4.46 9.67 -9.73
N VAL A 188 5.09 10.46 -10.61
CA VAL A 188 4.37 11.51 -11.35
C VAL A 188 3.28 10.91 -12.23
N LYS A 189 3.60 9.81 -12.94
CA LYS A 189 2.61 9.10 -13.75
C LYS A 189 1.45 8.52 -12.92
N LEU A 190 1.75 8.02 -11.72
CA LEU A 190 0.76 7.52 -10.76
C LEU A 190 -0.14 8.64 -10.23
N GLY A 191 0.44 9.80 -9.89
CA GLY A 191 -0.31 10.97 -9.39
C GLY A 191 -1.19 11.65 -10.43
N ASN A 192 -0.89 11.47 -11.73
CA ASN A 192 -1.69 12.01 -12.84
C ASN A 192 -2.92 11.17 -13.19
N ILE A 193 -3.18 10.09 -12.45
CA ILE A 193 -4.48 9.42 -12.47
C ILE A 193 -5.45 10.35 -11.75
N VAL A 194 -6.57 10.74 -12.35
CA VAL A 194 -7.50 11.75 -11.79
C VAL A 194 -8.22 11.18 -10.56
N TRP A 195 -8.27 11.96 -9.46
CA TRP A 195 -9.07 11.65 -8.27
C TRP A 195 -10.01 12.82 -7.95
N GLY A 196 -11.22 12.53 -7.46
CA GLY A 196 -12.24 13.52 -7.14
C GLY A 196 -11.95 14.37 -5.88
N ASP A 197 -12.57 15.55 -5.81
CA ASP A 197 -12.37 16.55 -4.75
C ASP A 197 -13.42 16.46 -3.64
N SER A 198 -12.99 16.60 -2.37
CA SER A 198 -13.88 16.69 -1.19
C SER A 198 -13.34 17.66 -0.14
N LYS A 199 -14.23 18.36 0.58
CA LYS A 199 -13.83 19.31 1.65
C LYS A 199 -13.47 18.57 2.94
N LYS A 200 -14.03 17.39 3.16
CA LYS A 200 -13.64 16.44 4.22
C LYS A 200 -13.00 15.23 3.56
N CYS A 201 -11.89 14.74 4.09
CA CYS A 201 -11.19 13.60 3.48
C CYS A 201 -11.94 12.28 3.64
N ARG A 202 -12.80 12.16 4.66
CA ARG A 202 -13.53 10.92 4.97
C ARG A 202 -15.01 10.92 4.59
N PHE A 203 -15.55 12.05 4.15
CA PHE A 203 -16.97 12.21 3.91
C PHE A 203 -17.22 12.97 2.62
N ILE A 204 -18.20 12.48 1.86
CA ILE A 204 -18.76 13.20 0.72
C ILE A 204 -19.50 14.44 1.28
N ASN A 205 -19.34 15.58 0.61
CA ASN A 205 -19.97 16.84 0.99
C ASN A 205 -21.48 16.86 0.75
#